data_AF-A0A1Y1MMD3-F1
#
_entry.id   AF-A0A1Y1MMD3-F1
#
_cell.length_a   1.000
_cell.length_b   1.000
_cell.length_c   1.000
_cell.angle_alpha   90.00
_cell.angle_beta   90.00
_cell.angle_gamma   90.00
#
_symmetry.space_group_name_H-M   'P 1'
#
loop_
_entity.id
_entity.type
_entity.pdbx_description
1 polymer ?
#
loop_
_entity_poly.entity_id
_entity_poly.type
_entity_poly.pdbx_seq_one_letter_code
_entity_poly.pdbx_strand_id
1 'polypeptide(L)'
;MSKLTLSDVMEKLHPEKQSFATRDILETFERNILDRRVDARTRPEKRLQAQILSEMMGIDPERAIVTMKAWATFVQLASRARSAPIKTLAEYIPARVIDAGELIWFGTLTFGMALTIPEDEYRQCMELARPGYIVLGLTNDVYSWEKERAAAEKAGQDHVFNAVWVVMKERSVGEAEAKQICRDEIGHYLRAFCSVVDNTNKDCSLSKDTRAYIEAVKWSCSGNLVWSIYCPRYNDWE
;
A
#
# COMPACT_ATOMS: atom_id res chain seq x y z
N MET A 1 -7.37 -24.12 8.60
CA MET A 1 -8.25 -23.07 8.03
C MET A 1 -7.43 -21.81 7.83
N SER A 2 -6.91 -21.58 6.63
CA SER A 2 -6.12 -20.38 6.31
C SER A 2 -7.06 -19.16 6.30
N LYS A 3 -6.84 -18.21 7.22
CA LYS A 3 -7.55 -16.92 7.23
C LYS A 3 -7.08 -16.13 6.00
N LEU A 4 -7.95 -15.96 5.00
CA LEU A 4 -7.71 -14.99 3.92
C LEU A 4 -7.52 -13.61 4.56
N THR A 5 -6.38 -12.99 4.31
CA THR A 5 -6.13 -11.59 4.65
C THR A 5 -6.75 -10.68 3.60
N LEU A 6 -6.92 -9.39 3.91
CA LEU A 6 -7.43 -8.39 2.96
C LEU A 6 -6.59 -8.36 1.67
N SER A 7 -5.27 -8.54 1.79
CA SER A 7 -4.34 -8.68 0.66
C SER A 7 -4.67 -9.89 -0.23
N ASP A 8 -5.03 -11.04 0.35
CA ASP A 8 -5.40 -12.24 -0.42
C ASP A 8 -6.76 -12.11 -1.11
N VAL A 9 -7.66 -11.28 -0.56
CA VAL A 9 -8.94 -10.90 -1.20
C VAL A 9 -8.69 -9.94 -2.36
N MET A 10 -7.75 -9.01 -2.20
CA MET A 10 -7.38 -8.04 -3.22
C MET A 10 -6.65 -8.66 -4.42
N GLU A 11 -5.79 -9.65 -4.19
CA GLU A 11 -5.13 -10.44 -5.25
C GLU A 11 -6.13 -11.21 -6.14
N LYS A 12 -7.33 -11.53 -5.63
CA LYS A 12 -8.35 -12.32 -6.33
C LYS A 12 -9.41 -11.49 -7.07
N LEU A 13 -9.35 -10.16 -7.01
CA LEU A 13 -10.32 -9.29 -7.68
C LEU A 13 -9.88 -8.98 -9.12
N HIS A 14 -10.55 -9.61 -10.10
CA HIS A 14 -10.33 -9.38 -11.53
C HIS A 14 -10.50 -7.91 -11.98
N PRO A 15 -9.75 -7.44 -12.99
CA PRO A 15 -9.74 -6.03 -13.44
C PRO A 15 -11.11 -5.45 -13.81
N GLU A 16 -11.96 -6.24 -14.48
CA GLU A 16 -13.27 -5.77 -14.96
C GLU A 16 -14.29 -5.53 -13.83
N LYS A 17 -14.09 -6.12 -12.65
CA LYS A 17 -15.00 -5.97 -11.49
C LYS A 17 -14.64 -4.76 -10.60
N GLN A 18 -13.49 -4.11 -10.81
CA GLN A 18 -12.97 -3.05 -9.94
C GLN A 18 -13.49 -1.64 -10.29
N SER A 19 -13.78 -1.33 -11.56
CA SER A 19 -14.40 -0.04 -11.92
C SER A 19 -15.81 0.09 -11.33
N PHE A 20 -16.54 -1.03 -11.29
CA PHE A 20 -17.84 -1.14 -10.63
C PHE A 20 -17.73 -0.95 -9.12
N ALA A 21 -16.73 -1.55 -8.47
CA ALA A 21 -16.51 -1.41 -7.03
C ALA A 21 -16.21 0.04 -6.61
N THR A 22 -15.57 0.84 -7.46
CA THR A 22 -15.23 2.24 -7.12
C THR A 22 -16.42 3.18 -7.20
N ARG A 23 -17.23 3.06 -8.26
CA ARG A 23 -18.53 3.77 -8.33
C ARG A 23 -19.41 3.35 -7.17
N ASP A 24 -19.45 2.07 -6.89
CA ASP A 24 -20.27 1.50 -5.83
C ASP A 24 -19.79 1.91 -4.43
N ILE A 25 -18.48 2.09 -4.19
CA ILE A 25 -17.95 2.70 -2.96
C ILE A 25 -18.45 4.15 -2.87
N LEU A 26 -18.16 5.02 -3.84
CA LEU A 26 -18.61 6.43 -3.79
C LEU A 26 -20.15 6.58 -3.73
N GLU A 27 -20.90 5.78 -4.49
CA GLU A 27 -22.37 5.73 -4.48
C GLU A 27 -22.91 5.16 -3.17
N THR A 28 -22.26 4.15 -2.57
CA THR A 28 -22.59 3.65 -1.22
C THR A 28 -22.35 4.73 -0.18
N PHE A 29 -21.38 5.62 -0.38
CA PHE A 29 -21.06 6.70 0.56
C PHE A 29 -22.07 7.85 0.43
N GLU A 30 -22.39 8.26 -0.79
CA GLU A 30 -23.44 9.26 -1.05
C GLU A 30 -24.81 8.76 -0.57
N ARG A 31 -25.12 7.47 -0.77
CA ARG A 31 -26.39 6.88 -0.31
C ARG A 31 -26.43 6.63 1.19
N ASN A 32 -25.38 6.13 1.85
CA ASN A 32 -25.44 5.80 3.28
C ASN A 32 -25.32 7.01 4.22
N ILE A 33 -24.69 8.11 3.78
CA ILE A 33 -24.72 9.38 4.52
C ILE A 33 -26.15 9.99 4.49
N LEU A 34 -26.90 9.74 3.42
CA LEU A 34 -28.26 10.24 3.24
C LEU A 34 -29.36 9.25 3.67
N ASP A 35 -29.09 7.95 3.74
CA ASP A 35 -30.10 6.92 4.02
C ASP A 35 -29.57 5.86 5.01
N ARG A 36 -30.14 5.83 6.22
CA ARG A 36 -29.76 4.96 7.35
C ARG A 36 -30.16 3.47 7.16
N ARG A 37 -30.49 3.02 5.94
CA ARG A 37 -31.06 1.68 5.70
C ARG A 37 -30.20 0.87 4.75
N VAL A 38 -29.28 0.09 5.31
CA VAL A 38 -28.55 -0.96 4.58
C VAL A 38 -29.53 -2.09 4.22
N ASP A 39 -29.84 -2.26 2.93
CA ASP A 39 -30.74 -3.31 2.41
C ASP A 39 -30.17 -4.72 2.66
N ALA A 40 -31.03 -5.66 3.05
CA ALA A 40 -30.73 -7.08 3.27
C ALA A 40 -30.15 -7.79 2.02
N ARG A 41 -30.34 -7.22 0.82
CA ARG A 41 -29.76 -7.72 -0.44
C ARG A 41 -28.29 -7.33 -0.68
N THR A 42 -27.72 -6.50 0.18
CA THR A 42 -26.33 -6.03 0.05
C THR A 42 -25.34 -7.17 0.35
N ARG A 43 -24.31 -7.34 -0.49
CA ARG A 43 -23.25 -8.34 -0.29
C ARG A 43 -22.58 -8.16 1.09
N PRO A 44 -22.29 -9.22 1.86
CA PRO A 44 -21.77 -9.11 3.23
C PRO A 44 -20.53 -8.20 3.38
N GLU A 45 -19.60 -8.26 2.43
CA GLU A 45 -18.40 -7.43 2.37
C GLU A 45 -18.70 -5.93 2.25
N LYS A 46 -19.72 -5.56 1.47
CA LYS A 46 -20.14 -4.16 1.32
C LYS A 46 -20.79 -3.64 2.59
N ARG A 47 -21.52 -4.50 3.32
CA ARG A 47 -22.08 -4.16 4.64
C ARG A 47 -20.99 -3.92 5.67
N LEU A 48 -19.97 -4.77 5.70
CA LEU A 48 -18.83 -4.60 6.59
C LEU A 48 -18.06 -3.31 6.28
N GLN A 49 -17.81 -3.03 5.00
CA GLN A 49 -17.19 -1.78 4.57
C GLN A 49 -18.01 -0.57 5.01
N ALA A 50 -19.32 -0.56 4.75
CA ALA A 50 -20.21 0.52 5.18
C ALA A 50 -20.21 0.70 6.71
N GLN A 51 -20.15 -0.39 7.47
CA GLN A 51 -20.06 -0.34 8.92
C GLN A 51 -18.75 0.29 9.40
N ILE A 52 -17.60 -0.16 8.88
CA ILE A 52 -16.28 0.41 9.22
C ILE A 52 -16.29 1.91 8.96
N LEU A 53 -16.81 2.34 7.82
CA LEU A 53 -16.86 3.75 7.44
C LEU A 53 -17.79 4.55 8.36
N SER A 54 -18.96 3.99 8.69
CA SER A 54 -19.88 4.63 9.64
C SER A 54 -19.25 4.79 11.02
N GLU A 55 -18.47 3.80 11.47
CA GLU A 55 -17.75 3.88 12.74
C GLU A 55 -16.63 4.92 12.68
N MET A 56 -15.84 4.96 11.59
CA MET A 56 -14.82 5.99 11.38
C MET A 56 -15.41 7.41 11.37
N MET A 57 -16.54 7.61 10.67
CA MET A 57 -17.27 8.88 10.65
C MET A 57 -17.82 9.27 12.04
N GLY A 58 -18.12 8.29 12.89
CA GLY A 58 -18.52 8.54 14.27
C GLY A 58 -17.37 8.98 15.18
N ILE A 59 -16.12 8.69 14.80
CA ILE A 59 -14.91 9.02 15.55
C ILE A 59 -14.34 10.36 15.09
N ASP A 60 -14.02 10.49 13.80
CA ASP A 60 -13.45 11.70 13.20
C ASP A 60 -13.95 11.84 11.76
N PRO A 61 -15.03 12.60 11.52
CA PRO A 61 -15.62 12.77 10.20
C PRO A 61 -14.66 13.39 9.17
N GLU A 62 -13.86 14.37 9.58
CA GLU A 62 -12.97 15.11 8.68
C GLU A 62 -11.89 14.19 8.13
N ARG A 63 -11.20 13.47 9.02
CA ARG A 63 -10.12 12.56 8.63
C ARG A 63 -10.65 11.29 7.99
N ALA A 64 -11.82 10.80 8.41
CA ALA A 64 -12.48 9.71 7.72
C ALA A 64 -12.71 10.06 6.23
N ILE A 65 -13.18 11.26 5.90
CA ILE A 65 -13.37 11.70 4.50
C ILE A 65 -12.05 11.68 3.72
N VAL A 66 -10.95 12.13 4.31
CA VAL A 66 -9.62 12.11 3.68
C VAL A 66 -9.17 10.67 3.41
N THR A 67 -9.25 9.80 4.41
CA THR A 67 -8.90 8.38 4.29
C THR A 67 -9.71 7.67 3.21
N MET A 68 -11.01 7.94 3.19
CA MET A 68 -11.95 7.42 2.22
C MET A 68 -11.59 7.80 0.77
N LYS A 69 -11.28 9.08 0.53
CA LYS A 69 -10.83 9.57 -0.79
C LYS A 69 -9.52 8.90 -1.23
N ALA A 70 -8.56 8.75 -0.30
CA ALA A 70 -7.29 8.09 -0.58
C ALA A 70 -7.49 6.62 -0.97
N TRP A 71 -8.33 5.89 -0.23
CA TRP A 71 -8.63 4.48 -0.50
C TRP A 71 -9.36 4.28 -1.84
N ALA A 72 -10.33 5.14 -2.15
CA ALA A 72 -11.01 5.11 -3.44
C ALA A 72 -10.04 5.35 -4.61
N THR A 73 -9.13 6.32 -4.47
CA THR A 73 -8.10 6.62 -5.47
C THR A 73 -7.14 5.44 -5.66
N PHE A 74 -6.71 4.81 -4.56
CA PHE A 74 -5.88 3.61 -4.61
C PHE A 74 -6.53 2.49 -5.43
N VAL A 75 -7.80 2.16 -5.19
CA VAL A 75 -8.50 1.09 -5.91
C VAL A 75 -8.49 1.34 -7.42
N GLN A 76 -8.63 2.60 -7.85
CA GLN A 76 -8.54 2.96 -9.26
C GLN A 76 -7.14 2.73 -9.84
N LEU A 77 -6.10 3.13 -9.11
CA LEU A 77 -4.72 3.09 -9.58
C LEU A 77 -4.12 1.67 -9.54
N ALA A 78 -4.37 0.91 -8.49
CA ALA A 78 -3.85 -0.45 -8.30
C ALA A 78 -4.26 -1.39 -9.43
N SER A 79 -5.47 -1.22 -9.98
CA SER A 79 -5.96 -1.99 -11.12
C SER A 79 -5.05 -1.92 -12.36
N ARG A 80 -4.29 -0.83 -12.50
CA ARG A 80 -3.42 -0.56 -13.65
C ARG A 80 -1.96 -0.93 -13.39
N ALA A 81 -1.53 -0.98 -12.13
CA ALA A 81 -0.14 -1.18 -11.75
C ALA A 81 0.44 -2.52 -12.24
N ARG A 82 -0.41 -3.56 -12.37
CA ARG A 82 -0.04 -4.91 -12.82
C ARG A 82 -0.37 -5.19 -14.30
N SER A 83 -0.70 -4.17 -15.09
CA SER A 83 -1.27 -4.35 -16.43
C SER A 83 -0.28 -4.78 -17.52
N ALA A 84 1.03 -4.65 -17.28
CA ALA A 84 2.06 -5.04 -18.25
C ALA A 84 3.31 -5.63 -17.56
N PRO A 85 4.05 -6.52 -18.24
CA PRO A 85 5.34 -7.01 -17.75
C PRO A 85 6.34 -5.86 -17.64
N ILE A 86 6.87 -5.64 -16.46
CA ILE A 86 7.88 -4.60 -16.19
C ILE A 86 9.27 -5.21 -16.34
N LYS A 87 10.16 -4.53 -17.06
CA LYS A 87 11.47 -5.08 -17.46
C LYS A 87 12.64 -4.58 -16.62
N THR A 88 12.49 -3.42 -15.99
CA THR A 88 13.57 -2.79 -15.21
C THR A 88 13.08 -2.41 -13.82
N LEU A 89 13.98 -2.42 -12.85
CA LEU A 89 13.67 -2.01 -11.48
C LEU A 89 13.23 -0.54 -11.43
N ALA A 90 13.79 0.31 -12.29
CA ALA A 90 13.43 1.72 -12.39
C ALA A 90 11.97 1.93 -12.83
N GLU A 91 11.47 1.11 -13.76
CA GLU A 91 10.06 1.11 -14.15
C GLU A 91 9.16 0.46 -13.09
N TYR A 92 9.68 -0.53 -12.36
CA TYR A 92 8.94 -1.31 -11.37
C TYR A 92 8.59 -0.49 -10.14
N ILE A 93 9.57 0.25 -9.60
CA ILE A 93 9.43 0.97 -8.34
C ILE A 93 8.20 1.90 -8.32
N PRO A 94 7.96 2.77 -9.32
CA PRO A 94 6.75 3.61 -9.32
C PRO A 94 5.44 2.83 -9.29
N ALA A 95 5.34 1.74 -10.07
CA ALA A 95 4.16 0.89 -10.07
C ALA A 95 3.99 0.16 -8.74
N ARG A 96 5.10 -0.27 -8.13
CA ARG A 96 5.10 -0.98 -6.85
C ARG A 96 4.71 -0.09 -5.68
N VAL A 97 5.12 1.18 -5.65
CA VAL A 97 4.70 2.13 -4.60
C VAL A 97 3.17 2.26 -4.57
N ILE A 98 2.55 2.32 -5.75
CA ILE A 98 1.09 2.34 -5.88
C ILE A 98 0.51 1.00 -5.40
N ASP A 99 0.98 -0.13 -5.94
CA ASP A 99 0.47 -1.48 -5.63
C ASP A 99 0.63 -1.88 -4.15
N ALA A 100 1.72 -1.46 -3.51
CA ALA A 100 1.99 -1.67 -2.09
C ALA A 100 1.04 -0.89 -1.17
N GLY A 101 0.21 -0.01 -1.72
CA GLY A 101 -0.85 0.66 -0.98
C GLY A 101 -0.43 1.95 -0.32
N GLU A 102 0.43 2.76 -0.96
CA GLU A 102 0.83 4.09 -0.49
C GLU A 102 -0.39 4.90 0.03
N LEU A 103 -1.44 5.00 -0.78
CA LEU A 103 -2.65 5.75 -0.45
C LEU A 103 -3.54 5.05 0.60
N ILE A 104 -3.51 3.72 0.70
CA ILE A 104 -4.16 2.99 1.80
C ILE A 104 -3.50 3.37 3.11
N TRP A 105 -2.16 3.35 3.13
CA TRP A 105 -1.37 3.62 4.30
C TRP A 105 -1.40 5.10 4.69
N PHE A 106 -1.39 6.03 3.72
CA PHE A 106 -1.62 7.46 3.94
C PHE A 106 -2.91 7.66 4.74
N GLY A 107 -4.04 7.16 4.22
CA GLY A 107 -5.33 7.29 4.90
C GLY A 107 -5.37 6.60 6.27
N THR A 108 -4.66 5.48 6.42
CA THR A 108 -4.59 4.76 7.70
C THR A 108 -3.84 5.56 8.76
N LEU A 109 -2.66 6.10 8.40
CA LEU A 109 -1.84 6.89 9.31
C LEU A 109 -2.53 8.20 9.67
N THR A 110 -3.08 8.94 8.70
CA THR A 110 -3.72 10.22 8.96
C THR A 110 -4.94 10.08 9.87
N PHE A 111 -5.75 9.03 9.69
CA PHE A 111 -6.86 8.74 10.59
C PHE A 111 -6.39 8.25 11.96
N GLY A 112 -5.55 7.22 11.99
CA GLY A 112 -5.13 6.55 13.23
C GLY A 112 -4.31 7.45 14.16
N MET A 113 -3.63 8.46 13.62
CA MET A 113 -2.83 9.42 14.39
C MET A 113 -3.49 10.80 14.49
N ALA A 114 -4.72 10.96 14.00
CA ALA A 114 -5.43 12.24 13.95
C ALA A 114 -4.60 13.37 13.30
N LEU A 115 -3.98 13.10 12.15
CA LEU A 115 -3.19 14.08 11.39
C LEU A 115 -4.03 14.73 10.29
N THR A 116 -3.95 16.05 10.17
CA THR A 116 -4.51 16.83 9.06
C THR A 116 -3.38 17.42 8.25
N ILE A 117 -3.11 16.84 7.09
CA ILE A 117 -2.12 17.37 6.15
C ILE A 117 -2.77 18.54 5.40
N PRO A 118 -2.20 19.76 5.45
CA PRO A 118 -2.70 20.89 4.68
C PRO A 118 -2.73 20.59 3.18
N GLU A 119 -3.72 21.11 2.47
CA GLU A 119 -3.91 20.84 1.03
C GLU A 119 -2.72 21.31 0.18
N ASP A 120 -2.12 22.45 0.55
CA ASP A 120 -0.93 23.02 -0.06
C ASP A 120 0.35 22.22 0.25
N GLU A 121 0.37 21.48 1.37
CA GLU A 121 1.48 20.58 1.73
C GLU A 121 1.32 19.17 1.17
N TYR A 122 0.12 18.74 0.77
CA TYR A 122 -0.17 17.34 0.40
C TYR A 122 0.81 16.77 -0.62
N ARG A 123 1.04 17.49 -1.73
CA ARG A 123 1.96 17.02 -2.78
C ARG A 123 3.38 16.86 -2.25
N GLN A 124 3.86 17.85 -1.50
CA GLN A 124 5.20 17.83 -0.91
C GLN A 124 5.33 16.71 0.12
N CYS A 125 4.29 16.49 0.94
CA CYS A 125 4.21 15.43 1.92
C CYS A 125 4.37 14.04 1.26
N MET A 126 3.63 13.78 0.17
CA MET A 126 3.75 12.52 -0.57
C MET A 126 5.14 12.37 -1.23
N GLU A 127 5.70 13.45 -1.79
CA GLU A 127 7.06 13.44 -2.37
C GLU A 127 8.14 13.12 -1.32
N LEU A 128 8.03 13.70 -0.12
CA LEU A 128 8.93 13.45 1.00
C LEU A 128 8.78 12.01 1.53
N ALA A 129 7.56 11.46 1.56
CA ALA A 129 7.30 10.09 2.04
C ALA A 129 7.71 8.99 1.05
N ARG A 130 7.81 9.32 -0.25
CA ARG A 130 8.02 8.35 -1.33
C ARG A 130 9.20 7.40 -1.12
N PRO A 131 10.40 7.83 -0.70
CA PRO A 131 11.50 6.91 -0.40
C PRO A 131 11.15 5.85 0.66
N GLY A 132 10.36 6.22 1.67
CA GLY A 132 9.85 5.30 2.69
C GLY A 132 8.89 4.27 2.10
N TYR A 133 8.01 4.66 1.19
CA TYR A 133 7.13 3.73 0.49
C TYR A 133 7.87 2.77 -0.44
N ILE A 134 8.96 3.21 -1.07
CA ILE A 134 9.84 2.33 -1.83
C ILE A 134 10.46 1.28 -0.91
N VAL A 135 10.97 1.68 0.27
CA VAL A 135 11.49 0.76 1.28
C VAL A 135 10.44 -0.26 1.71
N LEU A 136 9.21 0.17 1.98
CA LEU A 136 8.10 -0.72 2.35
C LEU A 136 7.81 -1.76 1.26
N GLY A 137 7.67 -1.32 0.01
CA GLY A 137 7.38 -2.19 -1.13
C GLY A 137 8.49 -3.19 -1.41
N LEU A 138 9.74 -2.75 -1.51
CA LEU A 138 10.87 -3.64 -1.77
C LEU A 138 11.14 -4.60 -0.61
N THR A 139 10.97 -4.14 0.63
CA THR A 139 11.07 -5.04 1.81
C THR A 139 10.02 -6.13 1.71
N ASN A 140 8.77 -5.77 1.37
CA ASN A 140 7.71 -6.74 1.17
C ASN A 140 8.12 -7.79 0.13
N ASP A 141 8.57 -7.35 -1.05
CA ASP A 141 8.95 -8.23 -2.16
C ASP A 141 10.04 -9.23 -1.78
N VAL A 142 11.05 -8.81 -1.02
CA VAL A 142 12.13 -9.68 -0.59
C VAL A 142 11.66 -10.79 0.35
N TYR A 143 10.73 -10.48 1.26
CA TYR A 143 10.22 -11.45 2.24
C TYR A 143 9.00 -12.24 1.75
N SER A 144 8.23 -11.71 0.79
CA SER A 144 7.09 -12.41 0.18
C SER A 144 7.47 -13.26 -1.03
N TRP A 145 8.72 -13.17 -1.49
CA TRP A 145 9.20 -13.76 -2.74
C TRP A 145 8.83 -15.24 -2.89
N GLU A 146 9.16 -16.07 -1.90
CA GLU A 146 8.95 -17.52 -1.97
C GLU A 146 7.46 -17.85 -2.14
N LYS A 147 6.61 -17.22 -1.34
CA LYS A 147 5.14 -17.34 -1.42
C LYS A 147 4.62 -16.92 -2.79
N GLU A 148 5.06 -15.77 -3.30
CA GLU A 148 4.58 -15.20 -4.55
C GLU A 148 5.06 -16.00 -5.76
N ARG A 149 6.32 -16.47 -5.75
CA ARG A 149 6.87 -17.36 -6.78
C ARG A 149 6.10 -18.67 -6.84
N ALA A 150 5.84 -19.30 -5.70
CA ALA A 150 5.05 -20.54 -5.63
C ALA A 150 3.62 -20.34 -6.12
N ALA A 151 2.99 -19.21 -5.77
CA ALA A 151 1.66 -18.86 -6.25
C ALA A 151 1.62 -18.66 -7.78
N ALA A 152 2.62 -17.97 -8.34
CA ALA A 152 2.76 -17.75 -9.78
C ALA A 152 2.98 -19.07 -10.53
N GLU A 153 3.85 -19.95 -10.02
CA GLU A 153 4.08 -21.29 -10.57
C GLU A 153 2.79 -22.12 -10.59
N LYS A 154 2.06 -22.15 -9.48
CA LYS A 154 0.76 -22.84 -9.38
C LYS A 154 -0.29 -22.26 -10.34
N ALA A 155 -0.23 -20.97 -10.61
CA ALA A 155 -1.10 -20.29 -11.55
C ALA A 155 -0.64 -20.42 -13.02
N GLY A 156 0.51 -21.04 -13.29
CA GLY A 156 1.08 -21.16 -14.64
C GLY A 156 1.53 -19.83 -15.24
N GLN A 157 1.88 -18.86 -14.39
CA GLN A 157 2.35 -17.55 -14.83
C GLN A 157 3.82 -17.60 -15.25
N ASP A 158 4.16 -16.85 -16.31
CA ASP A 158 5.52 -16.73 -16.84
C ASP A 158 6.34 -15.62 -16.17
N HIS A 159 5.70 -14.81 -15.34
CA HIS A 159 6.30 -13.71 -14.60
C HIS A 159 5.75 -13.62 -13.16
N VAL A 160 6.50 -12.95 -12.30
CA VAL A 160 6.08 -12.63 -10.94
C VAL A 160 6.18 -11.11 -10.77
N PHE A 161 5.11 -10.46 -10.34
CA PHE A 161 5.11 -9.01 -10.06
C PHE A 161 5.85 -8.71 -8.75
N ASN A 162 7.17 -8.88 -8.75
CA ASN A 162 8.03 -8.79 -7.58
C ASN A 162 9.42 -8.30 -8.00
N ALA A 163 10.03 -7.40 -7.23
CA ALA A 163 11.35 -6.84 -7.54
C ALA A 163 12.43 -7.91 -7.75
N VAL A 164 12.40 -9.02 -7.00
CA VAL A 164 13.40 -10.11 -7.14
C VAL A 164 13.34 -10.69 -8.56
N TRP A 165 12.14 -10.96 -9.09
CA TRP A 165 11.98 -11.45 -10.46
C TRP A 165 12.47 -10.41 -11.47
N VAL A 166 12.08 -9.14 -11.30
CA VAL A 166 12.47 -8.05 -12.21
C VAL A 166 13.99 -7.93 -12.28
N VAL A 167 14.68 -7.95 -11.13
CA VAL A 167 16.14 -7.87 -11.07
C VAL A 167 16.81 -9.08 -11.73
N MET A 168 16.29 -10.30 -11.50
CA MET A 168 16.81 -11.50 -12.18
C MET A 168 16.75 -11.34 -13.71
N LYS A 169 15.66 -10.78 -14.23
CA LYS A 169 15.50 -10.58 -15.68
C LYS A 169 16.33 -9.42 -16.22
N GLU A 170 16.31 -8.28 -15.53
CA GLU A 170 17.02 -7.07 -15.94
C GLU A 170 18.54 -7.29 -15.97
N ARG A 171 19.09 -7.96 -14.94
CA ARG A 171 20.53 -8.10 -14.75
C ARG A 171 21.08 -9.47 -15.11
N SER A 172 20.20 -10.42 -15.50
CA SER A 172 20.59 -11.80 -15.84
C SER A 172 21.34 -12.51 -14.70
N VAL A 173 20.85 -12.32 -13.47
CA VAL A 173 21.46 -12.87 -12.24
C VAL A 173 20.60 -13.96 -11.60
N GLY A 174 21.20 -14.77 -10.74
CA GLY A 174 20.49 -15.77 -9.95
C GLY A 174 19.64 -15.17 -8.83
N GLU A 175 18.73 -15.95 -8.25
CA GLU A 175 17.79 -15.50 -7.22
C GLU A 175 18.49 -14.92 -5.98
N ALA A 176 19.54 -15.58 -5.48
CA ALA A 176 20.25 -15.14 -4.28
C ALA A 176 20.90 -13.76 -4.49
N GLU A 177 21.48 -13.55 -5.67
CA GLU A 177 22.08 -12.28 -6.06
C GLU A 177 21.02 -11.19 -6.28
N ALA A 178 19.89 -11.52 -6.92
CA ALA A 178 18.77 -10.61 -7.09
C ALA A 178 18.20 -10.13 -5.74
N LYS A 179 18.04 -11.04 -4.77
CA LYS A 179 17.63 -10.69 -3.40
C LYS A 179 18.65 -9.76 -2.74
N GLN A 180 19.94 -10.01 -2.91
CA GLN A 180 20.97 -9.14 -2.36
C GLN A 180 20.90 -7.73 -2.98
N ILE A 181 20.74 -7.63 -4.29
CA ILE A 181 20.56 -6.35 -4.99
C ILE A 181 19.33 -5.60 -4.47
N CYS A 182 18.19 -6.28 -4.28
CA CYS A 182 17.01 -5.67 -3.67
C CYS A 182 17.28 -5.16 -2.24
N ARG A 183 18.05 -5.90 -1.43
CA ARG A 183 18.46 -5.46 -0.07
C ARG A 183 19.36 -4.23 -0.11
N ASP A 184 20.27 -4.15 -1.08
CA ASP A 184 21.14 -2.99 -1.25
C ASP A 184 20.34 -1.74 -1.65
N GLU A 185 19.36 -1.90 -2.55
CA GLU A 185 18.40 -0.85 -2.94
C GLU A 185 17.54 -0.39 -1.76
N ILE A 186 17.00 -1.33 -0.95
CA ILE A 186 16.30 -0.99 0.30
C ILE A 186 17.19 -0.14 1.20
N GLY A 187 18.46 -0.54 1.38
CA GLY A 187 19.42 0.22 2.17
C GLY A 187 19.70 1.61 1.62
N HIS A 188 19.78 1.76 0.29
CA HIS A 188 19.95 3.05 -0.38
C HIS A 188 18.77 4.00 -0.09
N TYR A 189 17.54 3.55 -0.35
CA TYR A 189 16.34 4.36 -0.11
C TYR A 189 16.10 4.65 1.37
N LEU A 190 16.43 3.70 2.28
CA LEU A 190 16.27 3.92 3.71
C LEU A 190 17.21 5.03 4.22
N ARG A 191 18.48 5.06 3.76
CA ARG A 191 19.40 6.15 4.12
C ARG A 191 18.94 7.50 3.59
N ALA A 192 18.46 7.53 2.34
CA ALA A 192 17.88 8.74 1.76
C ALA A 192 16.66 9.20 2.58
N PHE A 193 15.79 8.28 2.96
CA PHE A 193 14.58 8.60 3.72
C PHE A 193 14.88 9.08 5.14
N CYS A 194 15.86 8.48 5.84
CA CYS A 194 16.31 9.00 7.13
C CYS A 194 16.78 10.45 7.02
N SER A 195 17.51 10.79 5.95
CA SER A 195 17.94 12.17 5.69
C SER A 195 16.74 13.10 5.43
N VAL A 196 15.73 12.63 4.71
CA VAL A 196 14.47 13.37 4.50
C VAL A 196 13.77 13.63 5.83
N VAL A 197 13.62 12.62 6.69
CA VAL A 197 12.99 12.77 8.00
C VAL A 197 13.73 13.80 8.86
N ASP A 198 15.07 13.73 8.90
CA ASP A 198 15.89 14.65 9.68
C ASP A 198 15.78 16.10 9.18
N ASN A 199 15.66 16.30 7.87
CA ASN A 199 15.48 17.62 7.26
C ASN A 199 14.07 18.15 7.49
N THR A 200 13.04 17.32 7.26
CA THR A 200 11.63 17.65 7.50
C THR A 200 11.39 18.04 8.95
N ASN A 201 12.02 17.36 9.91
CA ASN A 201 11.90 17.67 11.34
C ASN A 201 12.47 19.05 11.71
N LYS A 202 13.43 19.56 10.93
CA LYS A 202 14.04 20.89 11.14
C LYS A 202 13.35 22.00 10.34
N ASP A 203 12.53 21.63 9.36
CA ASP A 203 11.83 22.57 8.51
C ASP A 203 10.59 23.12 9.22
N CYS A 204 10.69 24.36 9.73
CA CYS A 204 9.59 25.05 10.39
C CYS A 204 8.51 25.58 9.43
N SER A 205 8.75 25.54 8.11
CA SER A 205 7.73 25.95 7.13
C SER A 205 6.63 24.91 6.93
N LEU A 206 6.92 23.64 7.24
CA LEU A 206 5.94 22.55 7.20
C LEU A 206 5.06 22.55 8.46
N SER A 207 3.85 22.02 8.35
CA SER A 207 2.97 21.79 9.47
C SER A 207 3.53 20.72 10.42
N LYS A 208 3.08 20.74 11.68
CA LYS A 208 3.43 19.70 12.66
C LYS A 208 2.94 18.32 12.21
N ASP A 209 1.78 18.27 11.57
CA ASP A 209 1.14 17.04 11.13
C ASP A 209 1.88 16.42 9.94
N THR A 210 2.38 17.23 8.99
CA THR A 210 3.27 16.74 7.92
C THR A 210 4.56 16.17 8.49
N ARG A 211 5.21 16.86 9.42
CA ARG A 211 6.42 16.31 10.08
C ARG A 211 6.15 14.99 10.79
N ALA A 212 5.07 14.94 11.57
CA ALA A 212 4.65 13.72 12.28
C ALA A 212 4.32 12.57 11.32
N TYR A 213 3.69 12.86 10.18
CA TYR A 213 3.37 11.86 9.17
C TYR A 213 4.64 11.27 8.53
N ILE A 214 5.62 12.10 8.15
CA ILE A 214 6.90 11.62 7.58
C ILE A 214 7.65 10.73 8.59
N GLU A 215 7.64 11.10 9.87
CA GLU A 215 8.20 10.28 10.93
C GLU A 215 7.42 8.95 11.12
N ALA A 216 6.08 8.98 11.02
CA ALA A 216 5.25 7.77 11.08
C ALA A 216 5.55 6.78 9.94
N VAL A 217 5.84 7.27 8.73
CA VAL A 217 6.27 6.43 7.61
C VAL A 217 7.64 5.79 7.90
N LYS A 218 8.56 6.49 8.60
CA LYS A 218 9.84 5.89 9.04
C LYS A 218 9.61 4.75 10.03
N TRP A 219 8.73 4.93 11.01
CA TRP A 219 8.35 3.85 11.93
C TRP A 219 7.72 2.67 11.19
N SER A 220 6.88 2.96 10.19
CA SER A 220 6.27 1.94 9.34
C SER A 220 7.33 1.09 8.62
N CYS A 221 8.43 1.68 8.15
CA CYS A 221 9.54 0.95 7.54
C CYS A 221 10.15 -0.07 8.50
N SER A 222 10.46 0.36 9.73
CA SER A 222 11.03 -0.53 10.75
C SER A 222 10.05 -1.62 11.21
N GLY A 223 8.78 -1.26 11.42
CA GLY A 223 7.74 -2.20 11.82
C GLY A 223 7.47 -3.24 10.73
N ASN A 224 7.40 -2.82 9.47
CA ASN A 224 7.23 -3.71 8.32
C ASN A 224 8.39 -4.70 8.19
N LEU A 225 9.64 -4.25 8.38
CA LEU A 225 10.80 -5.13 8.34
C LEU A 225 10.71 -6.22 9.43
N VAL A 226 10.52 -5.81 10.69
CA VAL A 226 10.44 -6.75 11.82
C VAL A 226 9.27 -7.71 11.64
N TRP A 227 8.09 -7.19 11.27
CA TRP A 227 6.93 -8.02 10.99
C TRP A 227 7.21 -9.02 9.85
N SER A 228 7.83 -8.58 8.76
CA SER A 228 8.10 -9.43 7.59
C SER A 228 9.09 -10.55 7.90
N ILE A 229 10.04 -10.32 8.82
CA ILE A 229 10.97 -11.37 9.29
C ILE A 229 10.21 -12.49 10.01
N TYR A 230 9.21 -12.14 10.84
CA TYR A 230 8.61 -13.10 11.79
C TYR A 230 7.18 -13.54 11.45
N CYS A 231 6.50 -12.91 10.49
CA CYS A 231 5.09 -13.18 10.31
C CYS A 231 4.84 -14.58 9.69
N PRO A 232 3.83 -15.32 10.17
CA PRO A 232 3.42 -16.59 9.55
C PRO A 232 3.10 -16.47 8.06
N ARG A 233 2.66 -15.28 7.61
CA ARG A 233 2.35 -15.04 6.19
C ARG A 233 3.53 -15.34 5.25
N TYR A 234 4.77 -15.10 5.70
CA TYR A 234 5.98 -15.30 4.90
C TYR A 234 6.83 -16.48 5.37
N ASN A 235 6.55 -17.02 6.55
CA ASN A 235 7.31 -18.13 7.13
C ASN A 235 6.55 -19.47 7.09
N ASP A 236 5.21 -19.44 7.00
CA ASP A 236 4.34 -20.63 7.02
C ASP A 236 3.41 -20.65 5.78
N TRP A 237 3.97 -20.40 4.59
CA TRP A 237 3.18 -20.22 3.35
C TRP A 237 2.87 -21.52 2.58
N GLU A 238 3.36 -22.68 3.05
CA GLU A 238 3.11 -24.01 2.47
C GLU A 238 1.69 -24.54 2.73
#